data_AF-A0A534QGK7-F1
#
_entry.id   AF-A0A534QGK7-F1
#
_cell.length_a   1.000
_cell.length_b   1.000
_cell.length_c   1.000
_cell.angle_alpha   90.00
_cell.angle_beta   90.00
_cell.angle_gamma   90.00
#
_symmetry.space_group_name_H-M   'P 1'
#
loop_
_entity.id
_entity.type
_entity.pdbx_description
1 polymer ?
#
loop_
_entity_poly.entity_id
_entity_poly.type
_entity_poly.pdbx_seq_one_letter_code
_entity_poly.pdbx_strand_id
1 'polypeptide(L)'
;MLLVLTFHIDANLHAPFGPPTSAVPLWLAFVRAGHSGVDLFFVLSSFLLSLPFFTAAAQGRRLNTRGYFARRALRILPLYYSAVAVGTVVCARGPGDLTRGLPYLLFLNALATPLTPWSAVWWSLCTEAQFYLLLPLLSPCLRSRTGRVWGLVALAAYAAVYSAFFAGVFRMPTNYMAAWLGMSLFGRAPQFLA
;
A
#
# COMPACT_ATOMS: atom_id res chain seq x y z
N MET A 1 3.58 -14.24 -7.71
CA MET A 1 4.94 -13.64 -7.60
C MET A 1 5.66 -13.61 -8.94
N LEU A 2 5.83 -14.74 -9.65
CA LEU A 2 6.52 -14.78 -10.96
C LEU A 2 5.93 -13.79 -11.98
N LEU A 3 4.60 -13.70 -12.09
CA LEU A 3 3.92 -12.82 -13.04
C LEU A 3 4.16 -11.31 -12.79
N VAL A 4 4.28 -10.92 -11.51
CA VAL A 4 4.59 -9.54 -11.12
C VAL A 4 6.04 -9.20 -11.49
N LEU A 5 6.94 -10.16 -11.35
CA LEU A 5 8.35 -10.00 -11.71
C LEU A 5 8.53 -9.90 -13.22
N THR A 6 7.86 -10.74 -14.00
CA THR A 6 7.86 -10.64 -15.47
C THR A 6 7.24 -9.34 -15.97
N PHE A 7 6.20 -8.83 -15.29
CA PHE A 7 5.62 -7.52 -15.58
C PHE A 7 6.62 -6.38 -15.36
N HIS A 8 7.34 -6.37 -14.23
CA HIS A 8 8.32 -5.32 -13.96
C HIS A 8 9.52 -5.40 -14.90
N ILE A 9 9.96 -6.60 -15.28
CA ILE A 9 11.00 -6.78 -16.29
C ILE A 9 10.53 -6.20 -17.63
N ASP A 10 9.34 -6.57 -18.10
CA ASP A 10 8.75 -6.02 -19.33
C ASP A 10 8.63 -4.49 -19.27
N ALA A 11 8.12 -3.95 -18.17
CA ALA A 11 7.93 -2.52 -17.98
C ALA A 11 9.24 -1.72 -17.95
N ASN A 12 10.31 -2.28 -17.38
CA ASN A 12 11.63 -1.61 -17.34
C ASN A 12 12.37 -1.72 -18.68
N LEU A 13 12.15 -2.80 -19.44
CA LEU A 13 12.78 -3.00 -20.75
C LEU A 13 12.10 -2.23 -21.88
N HIS A 14 10.79 -1.95 -21.78
CA HIS A 14 9.99 -1.43 -22.89
C HIS A 14 9.28 -0.06 -22.66
N ALA A 15 9.68 0.76 -21.67
CA ALA A 15 8.93 2.01 -21.34
C ALA A 15 9.11 3.18 -22.35
N PRO A 16 8.08 4.03 -22.61
CA PRO A 16 6.65 3.89 -22.33
C PRO A 16 5.81 3.58 -23.58
N PHE A 17 4.81 2.71 -23.37
CA PHE A 17 3.56 2.55 -24.11
C PHE A 17 3.46 3.33 -25.44
N GLY A 18 3.94 2.70 -26.51
CA GLY A 18 3.61 3.12 -27.86
C GLY A 18 2.08 3.21 -28.05
N PRO A 19 1.60 4.00 -29.02
CA PRO A 19 0.19 4.31 -29.19
C PRO A 19 -0.68 3.03 -29.22
N PRO A 20 -1.93 3.10 -28.73
CA PRO A 20 -2.84 1.97 -28.60
C PRO A 20 -3.35 1.52 -29.97
N THR A 21 -2.48 0.98 -30.82
CA THR A 21 -2.82 0.67 -32.22
C THR A 21 -2.34 -0.69 -32.70
N SER A 22 -1.77 -1.54 -31.84
CA SER A 22 -1.51 -2.94 -32.19
C SER A 22 -2.16 -3.90 -31.19
N ALA A 23 -2.84 -4.92 -31.72
CA ALA A 23 -3.37 -6.01 -30.93
C ALA A 23 -2.23 -6.64 -30.11
N VAL A 24 -2.28 -6.46 -28.80
CA VAL A 24 -1.26 -6.99 -27.89
C VAL A 24 -1.41 -8.52 -27.89
N PRO A 25 -0.36 -9.30 -28.19
CA PRO A 25 -0.44 -10.77 -28.15
C PRO A 25 -0.95 -11.26 -26.79
N LEU A 26 -1.77 -12.32 -26.76
CA LEU A 26 -2.41 -12.83 -25.54
C LEU A 26 -1.40 -13.08 -24.40
N TRP A 27 -0.23 -13.65 -24.72
CA TRP A 27 0.81 -13.92 -23.74
C TRP A 27 1.37 -12.63 -23.12
N LEU A 28 1.52 -11.56 -23.91
CA LEU A 28 1.98 -10.27 -23.44
C LEU A 28 0.88 -9.54 -22.65
N ALA A 29 -0.38 -9.68 -23.05
CA ALA A 29 -1.52 -9.23 -22.25
C ALA A 29 -1.57 -9.92 -20.88
N PHE A 30 -1.28 -11.23 -20.82
CA PHE A 30 -1.19 -11.98 -19.57
C PHE A 30 -0.02 -11.53 -18.69
N VAL A 31 1.17 -11.29 -19.26
CA VAL A 31 2.31 -10.68 -18.54
C VAL A 31 1.94 -9.29 -18.01
N ARG A 32 1.27 -8.46 -18.82
CA ARG A 32 0.81 -7.12 -18.42
C ARG A 32 -0.25 -7.14 -17.32
N ALA A 33 -1.09 -8.18 -17.28
CA ALA A 33 -2.02 -8.41 -16.18
C ALA A 33 -1.30 -8.70 -14.84
N GLY A 34 0.02 -8.92 -14.86
CA GLY A 34 0.85 -9.04 -13.66
C GLY A 34 0.77 -7.83 -12.72
N HIS A 35 0.44 -6.63 -13.22
CA HIS A 35 0.19 -5.46 -12.37
C HIS A 35 -0.95 -5.71 -11.35
N SER A 36 -2.00 -6.44 -11.74
CA SER A 36 -3.13 -6.78 -10.88
C SER A 36 -2.77 -7.75 -9.74
N GLY A 37 -1.60 -8.40 -9.81
CA GLY A 37 -1.13 -9.30 -8.75
C GLY A 37 -0.90 -8.60 -7.41
N VAL A 38 -0.52 -7.32 -7.43
CA VAL A 38 -0.37 -6.52 -6.21
C VAL A 38 -1.73 -6.24 -5.57
N ASP A 39 -2.74 -5.96 -6.38
CA ASP A 39 -4.10 -5.70 -5.92
C ASP A 39 -4.71 -6.96 -5.28
N LEU A 40 -4.50 -8.14 -5.90
CA LEU A 40 -4.92 -9.41 -5.32
C LEU A 40 -4.22 -9.69 -3.98
N PHE A 41 -2.92 -9.41 -3.88
CA PHE A 41 -2.19 -9.55 -2.63
C PHE A 41 -2.77 -8.67 -1.52
N PHE A 42 -3.18 -7.45 -1.86
CA PHE A 42 -3.82 -6.55 -0.92
C PHE A 42 -5.20 -7.02 -0.46
N VAL A 43 -6.05 -7.50 -1.37
CA VAL A 43 -7.35 -8.09 -1.04
C VAL A 43 -7.17 -9.30 -0.11
N LEU A 44 -6.25 -10.21 -0.43
CA LEU A 44 -6.01 -11.39 0.40
C LEU A 44 -5.43 -11.02 1.77
N SER A 45 -4.49 -10.07 1.79
CA SER A 45 -3.92 -9.57 3.05
C SER A 45 -5.00 -8.92 3.90
N SER A 46 -5.85 -8.06 3.35
CA SER A 46 -6.92 -7.39 4.09
C SER A 46 -7.86 -8.38 4.79
N PHE A 47 -8.25 -9.42 4.05
CA PHE A 47 -9.10 -10.49 4.55
C PHE A 47 -8.42 -11.23 5.71
N LEU A 48 -7.19 -11.72 5.49
CA LEU A 48 -6.46 -12.47 6.51
C LEU A 48 -6.14 -11.65 7.75
N LEU A 49 -5.84 -10.36 7.60
CA LEU A 49 -5.47 -9.48 8.71
C LEU A 49 -6.71 -9.04 9.52
N SER A 50 -7.90 -9.00 8.90
CA SER A 50 -9.15 -8.59 9.55
C SER A 50 -9.89 -9.73 10.28
N LEU A 51 -9.71 -10.98 9.85
CA LEU A 51 -10.31 -12.18 10.48
C LEU A 51 -10.17 -12.23 12.02
N PRO A 52 -8.99 -11.98 12.62
CA PRO A 52 -8.84 -12.00 14.08
C PRO A 52 -9.68 -10.92 14.79
N PHE A 53 -9.92 -9.78 14.15
CA PHE A 53 -10.72 -8.70 14.71
C PHE A 53 -12.22 -9.03 14.65
N PHE A 54 -12.69 -9.60 13.54
CA PHE A 54 -14.08 -10.06 13.42
C PHE A 54 -14.40 -11.19 14.39
N THR A 55 -13.52 -12.19 14.49
CA THR A 55 -13.69 -13.30 15.44
C THR A 55 -13.69 -12.82 16.89
N ALA A 56 -12.77 -11.92 17.26
CA ALA A 56 -12.73 -11.32 18.59
C ALA A 56 -13.97 -10.46 18.88
N ALA A 57 -14.47 -9.71 17.90
CA ALA A 57 -15.70 -8.92 18.04
C ALA A 57 -16.94 -9.82 18.23
N ALA A 58 -17.07 -10.88 17.42
CA ALA A 58 -18.17 -11.84 17.52
C ALA A 58 -18.19 -12.57 18.87
N GLN A 59 -17.02 -12.87 19.44
CA GLN A 59 -16.89 -13.54 20.74
C GLN A 59 -16.87 -12.57 21.92
N GLY A 60 -17.06 -11.26 21.69
CA GLY A 60 -17.01 -10.26 22.77
C GLY A 60 -15.63 -10.10 23.43
N ARG A 61 -14.55 -10.67 22.88
CA ARG A 61 -13.19 -10.64 23.45
C ARG A 61 -12.37 -9.45 22.93
N ARG A 62 -11.54 -8.83 23.76
CA ARG A 62 -10.62 -7.78 23.31
C ARG A 62 -9.39 -8.43 22.68
N LEU A 63 -8.96 -7.92 21.53
CA LEU A 63 -7.73 -8.38 20.90
C LEU A 63 -6.53 -7.81 21.65
N ASN A 64 -5.47 -8.60 21.84
CA ASN A 64 -4.21 -8.09 22.37
C ASN A 64 -3.50 -7.25 21.28
N THR A 65 -3.85 -5.96 21.22
CA THR A 65 -3.30 -5.00 20.25
C THR A 65 -1.77 -4.88 20.34
N ARG A 66 -1.20 -4.94 21.55
CA ARG A 66 0.26 -4.90 21.75
C ARG A 66 0.94 -6.13 21.13
N GLY A 67 0.43 -7.32 21.44
CA GLY A 67 0.96 -8.56 20.88
C GLY A 67 0.78 -8.64 19.36
N TYR A 68 -0.32 -8.09 18.85
CA TYR A 68 -0.56 -7.96 17.42
C TYR A 68 0.51 -7.10 16.72
N PHE A 69 0.78 -5.91 17.25
CA PHE A 69 1.79 -5.02 16.68
C PHE A 69 3.20 -5.61 16.81
N ALA A 70 3.53 -6.21 17.95
CA ALA A 70 4.83 -6.84 18.17
C ALA A 70 5.12 -7.96 17.15
N ARG A 71 4.17 -8.88 16.93
CA ARG A 71 4.33 -9.97 15.95
C ARG A 71 4.56 -9.45 14.54
N ARG A 72 3.87 -8.38 14.16
CA ARG A 72 4.00 -7.79 12.81
C ARG A 72 5.28 -7.00 12.65
N ALA A 73 5.64 -6.21 13.66
CA ALA A 73 6.88 -5.45 13.69
C ALA A 73 8.10 -6.38 13.57
N LEU A 74 8.14 -7.45 14.36
CA LEU A 74 9.24 -8.43 14.31
C LEU A 74 9.33 -9.19 12.98
N ARG A 75 8.21 -9.35 12.26
CA ARG A 75 8.19 -10.00 10.96
C ARG A 75 8.69 -9.10 9.83
N ILE A 76 8.34 -7.81 9.87
CA ILE A 76 8.47 -6.92 8.70
C ILE A 76 9.59 -5.90 8.86
N LEU A 77 9.74 -5.31 10.04
CA LEU A 77 10.73 -4.25 10.26
C LEU A 77 12.17 -4.70 10.01
N PRO A 78 12.63 -5.90 10.44
CA PRO A 78 14.02 -6.30 10.23
C PRO A 78 14.36 -6.38 8.75
N LEU A 79 13.50 -7.03 7.96
CA LEU A 79 13.73 -7.18 6.53
C LEU A 79 13.58 -5.83 5.80
N TYR A 80 12.56 -5.05 6.14
CA TYR A 80 12.33 -3.75 5.52
C TYR A 80 13.49 -2.79 5.76
N TYR A 81 13.95 -2.66 7.01
CA TYR A 81 15.07 -1.79 7.34
C TYR A 81 16.36 -2.27 6.71
N SER A 82 16.58 -3.59 6.59
CA SER A 82 17.73 -4.11 5.85
C SER A 82 17.67 -3.73 4.37
N ALA A 83 16.52 -3.85 3.72
CA ALA A 83 16.33 -3.47 2.32
C ALA A 83 16.52 -1.96 2.10
N VAL A 84 16.00 -1.12 3.00
CA VAL A 84 16.19 0.33 2.96
C VAL A 84 17.67 0.68 3.15
N ALA A 85 18.35 0.08 4.12
CA ALA A 85 19.77 0.32 4.36
C ALA A 85 20.62 -0.08 3.13
N VAL A 86 20.42 -1.29 2.60
CA VAL A 86 21.13 -1.77 1.41
C VAL A 86 20.83 -0.88 0.20
N GLY A 87 19.55 -0.59 -0.07
CA GLY A 87 19.16 0.27 -1.19
C GLY A 87 19.75 1.68 -1.08
N THR A 88 19.80 2.24 0.13
CA THR A 88 20.40 3.56 0.38
C THR A 88 21.91 3.54 0.13
N VAL A 89 22.63 2.54 0.65
CA VAL A 89 24.09 2.42 0.47
C VAL A 89 24.45 2.18 -0.99
N VAL A 90 23.73 1.28 -1.67
CA VAL A 90 24.00 0.94 -3.08
C VAL A 90 23.71 2.11 -4.02
N CYS A 91 22.70 2.94 -3.72
CA CYS A 91 22.35 4.10 -4.53
C CYS A 91 23.14 5.37 -4.18
N ALA A 92 23.89 5.38 -3.08
CA ALA A 92 24.63 6.56 -2.63
C ALA A 92 25.84 6.83 -3.55
N ARG A 93 25.96 8.07 -4.05
CA ARG A 93 27.13 8.54 -4.82
C ARG A 93 28.10 9.36 -3.98
N GLY A 94 27.71 9.70 -2.75
CA GLY A 94 28.53 10.37 -1.77
C GLY A 94 27.85 10.39 -0.39
N PRO A 95 28.53 10.89 0.66
CA PRO A 95 28.03 10.85 2.04
C PRO A 95 26.69 11.58 2.23
N GLY A 96 26.44 12.64 1.46
CA GLY A 96 25.18 13.38 1.51
C GLY A 96 23.96 12.57 1.09
N ASP A 97 24.15 11.51 0.27
CA ASP A 97 23.06 10.70 -0.25
C ASP A 97 22.53 9.68 0.76
N LEU A 98 23.26 9.42 1.84
CA LEU A 98 22.81 8.50 2.91
C LEU A 98 21.53 9.01 3.60
N THR A 99 21.30 10.33 3.56
CA THR A 99 20.08 10.94 4.11
C THR A 99 18.83 10.64 3.28
N ARG A 100 18.97 10.22 2.01
CA ARG A 100 17.84 9.87 1.13
C ARG A 100 17.06 8.64 1.63
N GLY A 101 17.70 7.79 2.45
CA GLY A 101 17.07 6.66 3.11
C GLY A 101 16.13 7.03 4.25
N LEU A 102 16.29 8.21 4.87
CA LEU A 102 15.59 8.58 6.10
C LEU A 102 14.05 8.60 5.96
N PRO A 103 13.46 9.16 4.90
CA PRO A 103 12.01 9.13 4.73
C PRO A 103 11.47 7.70 4.64
N TYR A 104 12.24 6.76 4.05
CA TYR A 104 11.84 5.36 3.95
C TYR A 104 11.77 4.67 5.32
N LEU A 105 12.68 4.98 6.25
CA LEU A 105 12.63 4.42 7.61
C LEU A 105 11.35 4.79 8.37
N LEU A 106 10.79 5.96 8.06
CA LEU A 106 9.53 6.47 8.62
C LEU A 106 8.31 6.11 7.78
N PHE A 107 8.46 5.25 6.76
CA PHE A 107 7.43 4.91 5.77
C PHE A 107 6.92 6.13 4.95
N LEU A 108 7.63 7.26 4.94
CA LEU A 108 7.32 8.50 4.22
C LEU A 108 7.82 8.46 2.76
N ASN A 109 7.56 7.34 2.07
CA ASN A 109 8.00 7.08 0.70
C ASN A 109 7.55 8.18 -0.29
N ALA A 110 6.43 8.86 -0.01
CA ALA A 110 5.90 9.99 -0.78
C ALA A 110 6.87 11.16 -0.92
N LEU A 111 7.58 11.43 0.19
CA LEU A 111 8.41 12.61 0.38
C LEU A 111 9.88 12.27 0.06
N ALA A 112 10.16 11.00 -0.25
CA ALA A 112 11.48 10.50 -0.49
C ALA A 112 11.89 10.71 -1.94
N THR A 113 13.16 11.04 -2.16
CA THR A 113 13.76 10.91 -3.48
C THR A 113 13.85 9.43 -3.86
N PRO A 114 13.33 9.00 -5.02
CA PRO A 114 13.35 7.60 -5.42
C PRO A 114 14.75 6.98 -5.41
N LEU A 115 14.89 5.83 -4.75
CA LEU A 115 16.08 4.98 -4.78
C LEU A 115 15.88 3.89 -5.83
N THR A 116 15.78 4.28 -7.10
CA THR A 116 15.54 3.35 -8.20
C THR A 116 16.74 2.44 -8.46
N PRO A 117 16.52 1.17 -8.85
CA PRO A 117 15.22 0.51 -9.06
C PRO A 117 14.54 -0.03 -7.79
N TRP A 118 15.24 -0.02 -6.65
CA TRP A 118 14.84 -0.70 -5.41
C TRP A 118 13.54 -0.18 -4.80
N SER A 119 13.37 1.14 -4.74
CA SER A 119 12.22 1.77 -4.09
C SER A 119 10.90 1.63 -4.86
N ALA A 120 10.93 1.09 -6.09
CA ALA A 120 9.76 1.02 -6.98
C ALA A 120 8.61 0.18 -6.39
N VAL A 121 8.91 -0.79 -5.53
CA VAL A 121 7.92 -1.71 -4.93
C VAL A 121 7.63 -1.42 -3.46
N TRP A 122 8.44 -0.58 -2.80
CA TRP A 122 8.36 -0.33 -1.35
C TRP A 122 7.10 0.42 -0.92
N TRP A 123 6.43 1.12 -1.84
CA TRP A 123 5.15 1.77 -1.57
C TRP A 123 4.10 0.76 -1.06
N SER A 124 4.14 -0.48 -1.55
CA SER A 124 3.17 -1.50 -1.16
C SER A 124 3.28 -1.89 0.31
N LEU A 125 4.50 -1.94 0.85
CA LEU A 125 4.79 -2.16 2.27
C LEU A 125 4.34 -0.99 3.15
N CYS A 126 4.50 0.26 2.68
CA CYS A 126 3.99 1.43 3.39
C CYS A 126 2.46 1.35 3.53
N THR A 127 1.78 1.01 2.44
CA THR A 127 0.33 0.82 2.42
C THR A 127 -0.08 -0.31 3.37
N GLU A 128 0.62 -1.45 3.36
CA GLU A 128 0.40 -2.54 4.32
C GLU A 128 0.59 -2.10 5.79
N ALA A 129 1.62 -1.32 6.09
CA ALA A 129 1.85 -0.77 7.43
C ALA A 129 0.72 0.16 7.89
N GLN A 130 0.17 0.98 6.98
CA GLN A 130 -1.01 1.81 7.26
C GLN A 130 -2.23 0.94 7.62
N PHE A 131 -2.43 -0.20 6.97
CA PHE A 131 -3.49 -1.16 7.34
C PHE A 131 -3.32 -1.74 8.74
N TYR A 132 -2.07 -1.97 9.16
CA TYR A 132 -1.82 -2.53 10.48
C TYR A 132 -2.28 -1.59 11.58
N LEU A 133 -2.14 -0.28 11.35
CA LEU A 133 -2.61 0.77 12.25
C LEU A 133 -4.13 0.94 12.18
N LEU A 134 -4.72 0.86 10.99
CA LEU A 134 -6.15 1.07 10.78
C LEU A 134 -7.02 0.00 11.46
N LEU A 135 -6.63 -1.28 11.38
CA LEU A 135 -7.46 -2.39 11.87
C LEU A 135 -7.79 -2.31 13.39
N PRO A 136 -6.82 -2.05 14.29
CA PRO A 136 -7.11 -1.81 15.70
C PRO A 136 -8.02 -0.60 15.94
N LEU A 137 -7.89 0.47 15.15
CA LEU A 137 -8.72 1.68 15.26
C LEU A 137 -10.17 1.42 14.83
N LEU A 138 -10.39 0.52 13.87
CA LEU A 138 -11.73 0.10 13.43
C LEU A 138 -12.37 -0.93 14.38
N SER A 139 -11.57 -1.62 15.21
CA SER A 139 -12.07 -2.67 16.10
C SER A 139 -13.19 -2.23 17.07
N PRO A 140 -13.22 -1.00 17.63
CA PRO A 140 -14.33 -0.54 18.48
C PRO A 140 -15.60 -0.26 17.67
N CYS A 141 -15.47 0.15 16.41
CA CYS A 141 -16.61 0.44 15.52
C CYS A 141 -17.49 -0.80 15.28
N LEU A 142 -16.91 -2.00 15.34
CA LEU A 142 -17.64 -3.24 15.09
C LEU A 142 -18.45 -3.74 16.31
N ARG A 143 -18.13 -3.24 17.51
CA ARG A 143 -18.61 -3.82 18.79
C ARG A 143 -19.86 -3.19 19.35
N SER A 144 -20.07 -1.88 19.16
CA SER A 144 -21.21 -1.16 19.74
C SER A 144 -22.11 -0.57 18.65
N ARG A 145 -23.40 -0.37 18.95
CA ARG A 145 -24.36 0.25 18.02
C ARG A 145 -23.88 1.65 17.59
N THR A 146 -23.42 2.45 18.55
CA THR A 146 -22.84 3.78 18.32
C THR A 146 -21.56 3.69 17.48
N GLY A 147 -20.68 2.72 17.77
CA GLY A 147 -19.47 2.48 16.99
C GLY A 147 -19.76 2.11 15.54
N ARG A 148 -20.81 1.32 15.29
CA ARG A 148 -21.23 0.94 13.93
C ARG A 148 -21.73 2.15 13.14
N VAL A 149 -22.51 3.03 13.79
CA VAL A 149 -22.98 4.29 13.18
C VAL A 149 -21.78 5.17 12.82
N TRP A 150 -20.85 5.40 13.74
CA TRP A 150 -19.63 6.17 13.45
C TRP A 150 -18.75 5.52 12.38
N GLY A 151 -18.69 4.19 12.36
CA GLY A 151 -18.01 3.44 11.31
C GLY A 151 -18.64 3.65 9.93
N LEU A 152 -19.97 3.62 9.84
CA LEU A 152 -20.71 3.91 8.61
C LEU A 152 -20.55 5.37 8.18
N VAL A 153 -20.57 6.32 9.11
CA VAL A 153 -20.31 7.74 8.84
C VAL A 153 -18.90 7.94 8.30
N ALA A 154 -17.90 7.33 8.94
CA ALA A 154 -16.52 7.38 8.47
C ALA A 154 -16.35 6.75 7.08
N LEU A 155 -17.04 5.63 6.81
CA LEU A 155 -17.04 4.98 5.51
C LEU A 155 -17.70 5.86 4.43
N ALA A 156 -18.83 6.48 4.73
CA ALA A 156 -19.53 7.38 3.83
C ALA A 156 -18.70 8.65 3.55
N ALA A 157 -18.08 9.23 4.57
CA ALA A 157 -17.17 10.35 4.43
C ALA A 157 -15.95 9.98 3.56
N TYR A 158 -15.35 8.81 3.80
CA TYR A 158 -14.29 8.28 2.96
C TYR A 158 -14.73 8.12 1.50
N ALA A 159 -15.90 7.51 1.25
CA ALA A 159 -16.42 7.32 -0.10
C ALA A 159 -16.68 8.65 -0.84
N ALA A 160 -17.17 9.67 -0.12
CA ALA A 160 -17.38 11.01 -0.66
C ALA A 160 -16.04 11.69 -1.03
N VAL A 161 -15.05 11.65 -0.14
CA VAL A 161 -13.72 12.22 -0.39
C VAL A 161 -13.00 11.48 -1.52
N TYR A 162 -13.11 10.15 -1.56
CA TYR A 162 -12.57 9.31 -2.63
C TYR A 162 -13.19 9.64 -3.99
N SER A 163 -14.53 9.77 -4.04
CA SER A 163 -15.24 10.17 -5.26
C SER A 163 -14.83 11.56 -5.73
N ALA A 164 -14.68 12.53 -4.80
CA ALA A 164 -14.23 13.88 -5.12
C ALA A 164 -12.77 13.91 -5.63
N PHE A 165 -11.90 13.05 -5.09
CA PHE A 165 -10.52 12.89 -5.59
C PHE A 165 -10.49 12.37 -7.03
N PHE A 166 -11.26 11.33 -7.35
CA PHE A 166 -11.34 10.79 -8.72
C PHE A 166 -12.03 11.73 -9.71
N ALA A 167 -12.99 12.53 -9.24
CA ALA A 167 -13.61 13.58 -10.03
C ALA A 167 -12.68 14.80 -10.28
N GLY A 168 -11.45 14.78 -9.76
CA GLY A 168 -10.46 15.84 -9.97
C GLY A 168 -10.80 17.15 -9.23
N VAL A 169 -11.67 17.09 -8.21
CA VAL A 169 -12.10 18.27 -7.44
C VAL A 169 -10.93 18.87 -6.66
N PHE A 170 -10.00 18.03 -6.18
CA PHE A 170 -8.82 18.47 -5.47
C PHE A 170 -7.66 18.75 -6.45
N ARG A 171 -7.22 20.01 -6.53
CA ARG A 171 -5.99 20.36 -7.23
C ARG A 171 -4.79 19.93 -6.39
N MET A 172 -4.09 18.90 -6.82
CA MET A 172 -2.88 18.43 -6.13
C MET A 172 -1.70 19.36 -6.45
N PRO A 173 -0.93 19.82 -5.44
CA PRO A 173 0.20 20.73 -5.65
C PRO A 173 1.31 20.13 -6.51
N THR A 174 1.46 18.81 -6.48
CA THR A 174 2.49 18.08 -7.25
C THR A 174 1.98 16.73 -7.74
N ASN A 175 2.55 16.26 -8.85
CA ASN A 175 2.26 14.94 -9.43
C ASN A 175 2.64 13.80 -8.46
N TYR A 176 3.69 14.01 -7.66
CA TYR A 176 4.15 13.06 -6.64
C TYR A 176 3.12 12.85 -5.52
N MET A 177 2.44 13.92 -5.08
CA MET A 177 1.38 13.80 -4.08
C MET A 177 0.16 13.05 -4.61
N ALA A 178 -0.24 13.29 -5.87
CA ALA A 178 -1.33 12.56 -6.50
C ALA A 178 -1.00 11.07 -6.65
N ALA A 179 0.21 10.75 -7.11
CA ALA A 179 0.71 9.38 -7.22
C ALA A 179 0.79 8.70 -5.85
N TRP A 180 1.26 9.40 -4.82
CA TRP A 180 1.32 8.88 -3.46
C TRP A 180 -0.07 8.60 -2.90
N LEU A 181 -1.03 9.51 -3.05
CA LEU A 181 -2.40 9.28 -2.60
C LEU A 181 -2.99 8.04 -3.28
N GLY A 182 -2.76 7.86 -4.59
CA GLY A 182 -3.14 6.66 -5.33
C GLY A 182 -2.47 5.37 -4.84
N MET A 183 -1.21 5.44 -4.39
CA MET A 183 -0.46 4.31 -3.86
C MET A 183 -0.74 4.03 -2.37
N SER A 184 -1.18 5.04 -1.62
CA SER A 184 -1.45 4.97 -0.17
C SER A 184 -2.72 4.18 0.16
N LEU A 185 -2.96 3.98 1.45
CA LEU A 185 -4.23 3.50 1.99
C LEU A 185 -5.43 4.22 1.37
N PHE A 186 -5.37 5.53 1.15
CA PHE A 186 -6.50 6.29 0.62
C PHE A 186 -6.89 5.84 -0.80
N GLY A 187 -5.92 5.72 -1.71
CA GLY A 187 -6.15 5.29 -3.09
C GLY A 187 -6.43 3.81 -3.22
N ARG A 188 -5.91 2.98 -2.31
CA ARG A 188 -6.05 1.51 -2.37
C ARG A 188 -7.18 0.96 -1.52
N ALA A 189 -7.74 1.72 -0.58
CA ALA A 189 -8.79 1.26 0.32
C ALA A 189 -10.04 0.63 -0.33
N PRO A 190 -10.46 0.93 -1.58
CA PRO A 190 -11.57 0.19 -2.21
C PRO A 190 -11.27 -1.29 -2.40
N GLN A 191 -9.99 -1.67 -2.60
CA GLN A 191 -9.55 -3.07 -2.67
C GLN A 191 -9.75 -3.83 -1.34
N PHE A 192 -10.07 -3.10 -0.27
CA PHE A 192 -10.25 -3.63 1.08
C PHE A 192 -11.72 -3.62 1.49
N LEU A 193 -12.59 -3.02 0.68
CA LEU A 193 -14.04 -2.93 0.91
C LEU A 193 -14.84 -3.84 -0.04
N ALA A 194 -14.19 -4.40 -1.07
CA ALA A 194 -14.77 -5.37 -2.00
C ALA A 194 -14.86 -6.77 -1.37
#